data_AF-A0A834R335-F1
#
_entry.id   AF-A0A834R335-F1
#
_cell.length_a   1.000
_cell.length_b   1.000
_cell.length_c   1.000
_cell.angle_alpha   90.00
_cell.angle_beta   90.00
_cell.angle_gamma   90.00
#
_symmetry.space_group_name_H-M   'P 1'
#
loop_
_entity.id
_entity.type
_entity.pdbx_description
1 polymer ?
#
loop_
_entity_poly.entity_id
_entity_poly.type
_entity_poly.pdbx_seq_one_letter_code
_entity_poly.pdbx_strand_id
1 'polypeptide(L)'
;MSHAEEQSDEVEALKAIYPSEIAFFESKNVQHKFSIKINSENFSDDPYQLELLFGLPDDYPEISPEFEIISSTHLTESDQNQIMEILKNVVQDNLGSVMIFALITRAIEWINQLRDFRIEEQRKEEERIQKELEELEQKKFEGTRVTVESFILWKLKFDAEMAALNQKDLKSDSTKLTGKEMFMRDKNLIDSDLCFGENDDLNVKVDESLFVNDQLSDEDDPDFLLDQDTDEDD
;
A
#
# COMPACT_ATOMS: atom_id res chain seq x y z
N MET A 1 45.10 -14.93 29.29
CA MET A 1 44.66 -15.12 30.69
C MET A 1 44.27 -16.58 30.81
N SER A 2 43.51 -17.03 31.80
CA SER A 2 42.89 -18.36 31.70
C SER A 2 41.71 -18.29 30.72
N HIS A 3 41.46 -19.32 29.90
CA HIS A 3 40.28 -19.36 29.01
C HIS A 3 38.97 -19.15 29.77
N ALA A 4 38.87 -19.73 30.98
CA ALA A 4 37.72 -19.55 31.86
C ALA A 4 37.55 -18.10 32.38
N GLU A 5 38.63 -17.35 32.53
CA GLU A 5 38.59 -15.94 32.95
C GLU A 5 38.08 -15.07 31.79
N GLU A 6 38.60 -15.29 30.57
CA GLU A 6 38.16 -14.59 29.36
C GLU A 6 36.69 -14.87 29.03
N GLN A 7 36.24 -16.12 29.20
CA GLN A 7 34.82 -16.51 29.07
C GLN A 7 33.92 -15.81 30.09
N SER A 8 34.37 -15.72 31.36
CA SER A 8 33.59 -15.08 32.41
C SER A 8 33.46 -13.58 32.17
N ASP A 9 34.56 -12.92 31.80
CA ASP A 9 34.59 -11.49 31.51
C ASP A 9 33.70 -11.14 30.30
N GLU A 10 33.74 -11.94 29.23
CA GLU A 10 32.86 -11.76 28.07
C GLU A 10 31.38 -11.93 28.46
N VAL A 11 31.05 -12.98 29.21
CA VAL A 11 29.67 -13.24 29.66
C VAL A 11 29.15 -12.13 30.58
N GLU A 12 29.98 -11.58 31.45
CA GLU A 12 29.61 -10.44 32.30
C GLU A 12 29.38 -9.17 31.46
N ALA A 13 30.24 -8.90 30.48
CA ALA A 13 30.04 -7.79 29.56
C ALA A 13 28.73 -7.93 28.77
N LEU A 14 28.43 -9.13 28.26
CA LEU A 14 27.18 -9.40 27.53
C LEU A 14 25.94 -9.23 28.41
N LYS A 15 26.00 -9.63 29.69
CA LYS A 15 24.93 -9.36 30.66
C LYS A 15 24.66 -7.88 30.86
N ALA A 16 25.72 -7.06 30.82
CA ALA A 16 25.60 -5.61 30.98
C ALA A 16 25.05 -4.93 29.73
N ILE A 17 25.41 -5.43 28.53
CA ILE A 17 24.96 -4.87 27.26
C ILE A 17 23.51 -5.30 26.95
N TYR A 18 23.16 -6.57 27.20
CA TYR A 18 21.89 -7.18 26.82
C TYR A 18 21.15 -7.78 28.03
N PRO A 19 20.76 -6.98 29.03
CA PRO A 19 20.20 -7.50 30.28
C PRO A 19 18.82 -8.14 30.12
N SER A 20 18.06 -7.76 29.09
CA SER A 20 16.67 -8.23 28.89
C SER A 20 16.57 -9.36 27.86
N GLU A 21 17.55 -9.41 26.96
CA GLU A 21 17.55 -10.26 25.77
C GLU A 21 18.28 -11.59 26.01
N ILE A 22 19.18 -11.65 26.99
CA ILE A 22 19.98 -12.83 27.31
C ILE A 22 19.32 -13.68 28.42
N ALA A 23 19.27 -15.00 28.21
CA ALA A 23 18.78 -15.96 29.19
C ALA A 23 19.84 -17.02 29.46
N PHE A 24 20.28 -17.15 30.72
CA PHE A 24 21.30 -18.12 31.11
C PHE A 24 20.68 -19.43 31.55
N PHE A 25 21.26 -20.54 31.09
CA PHE A 25 20.90 -21.88 31.55
C PHE A 25 22.01 -22.39 32.47
N GLU A 26 21.88 -22.13 33.77
CA GLU A 26 22.76 -22.75 34.77
C GLU A 26 22.41 -24.24 34.89
N SER A 27 23.17 -25.08 34.17
CA SER A 27 23.06 -26.53 34.28
C SER A 27 24.36 -27.10 34.85
N LYS A 28 24.23 -27.99 35.85
CA LYS A 28 25.32 -28.50 36.70
C LYS A 28 26.52 -29.14 35.96
N ASN A 29 26.43 -29.36 34.64
CA ASN A 29 27.41 -30.08 33.83
C ASN A 29 27.93 -29.31 32.61
N VAL A 30 27.45 -28.09 32.34
CA VAL A 30 27.95 -27.30 31.19
C VAL A 30 28.16 -25.88 31.65
N GLN A 31 29.43 -25.51 31.83
CA GLN A 31 29.78 -24.12 32.10
C GLN A 31 29.43 -23.29 30.85
N HIS A 32 28.68 -22.21 31.03
CA HIS A 32 28.42 -21.17 30.01
C HIS A 32 27.54 -21.54 28.79
N LYS A 33 26.33 -22.07 29.03
CA LYS A 33 25.22 -22.07 28.04
C LYS A 33 24.24 -20.92 28.27
N PHE A 34 23.93 -20.16 27.23
CA PHE A 34 22.97 -19.06 27.27
C PHE A 34 22.26 -18.89 25.94
N SER A 35 21.00 -18.48 25.95
CA SER A 35 20.32 -17.99 24.75
C SER A 35 20.31 -16.47 24.70
N ILE A 36 20.31 -15.93 23.49
CA ILE A 36 20.08 -14.51 23.25
C ILE A 36 18.97 -14.34 22.22
N LYS A 37 18.03 -13.45 22.54
CA LYS A 37 16.95 -13.05 21.65
C LYS A 37 17.35 -11.82 20.86
N ILE A 38 17.32 -11.92 19.56
CA ILE A 38 17.68 -10.87 18.63
C ILE A 38 16.41 -10.44 17.91
N ASN A 39 16.10 -9.15 18.00
CA ASN A 39 14.93 -8.54 17.37
C ASN A 39 15.38 -7.51 16.34
N SER A 40 14.60 -7.34 15.27
CA SER A 40 14.78 -6.20 14.36
C SER A 40 14.52 -4.87 15.08
N GLU A 41 15.28 -3.84 14.72
CA GLU A 41 15.37 -2.57 15.46
C GLU A 41 14.08 -1.71 15.49
N ASN A 42 13.06 -2.05 14.70
CA ASN A 42 11.82 -1.28 14.60
C ASN A 42 10.64 -1.95 15.31
N PHE A 43 9.93 -1.17 16.12
CA PHE A 43 8.67 -1.52 16.80
C PHE A 43 7.48 -1.59 15.82
N SER A 44 7.61 -2.36 14.74
CA SER A 44 6.46 -2.76 13.94
C SER A 44 5.69 -3.86 14.67
N ASP A 45 4.39 -4.00 14.38
CA ASP A 45 3.55 -5.06 14.97
C ASP A 45 4.04 -6.48 14.60
N ASP A 46 4.84 -6.62 13.53
CA ASP A 46 5.45 -7.89 13.07
C ASP A 46 7.00 -7.82 13.03
N PRO A 47 7.70 -7.95 14.17
CA PRO A 47 9.16 -7.91 14.21
C PRO A 47 9.78 -9.23 13.75
N TYR A 48 10.91 -9.14 13.05
CA TYR A 48 11.75 -10.32 12.75
C TYR A 48 12.52 -10.68 14.02
N GLN A 49 12.41 -11.93 14.46
CA GLN A 49 13.01 -12.39 15.71
C GLN A 49 13.81 -13.67 15.50
N LEU A 50 14.95 -13.77 16.16
CA LEU A 50 15.83 -14.93 16.15
C LEU A 50 16.35 -15.18 17.56
N GLU A 51 16.17 -16.40 18.06
CA GLU A 51 16.76 -16.82 19.34
C GLU A 51 17.90 -17.80 19.08
N LEU A 52 19.12 -17.40 19.46
CA LEU A 52 20.34 -18.19 19.31
C LEU A 52 20.76 -18.75 20.67
N LEU A 53 20.99 -20.05 20.75
CA LEU A 53 21.66 -20.70 21.87
C LEU A 53 23.16 -20.72 21.60
N PHE A 54 23.96 -20.28 22.58
CA PHE A 54 25.40 -20.43 22.57
C PHE A 54 25.84 -21.38 23.68
N GLY A 55 26.80 -22.25 23.36
CA GLY A 55 27.55 -23.09 24.29
C GLY A 55 29.04 -22.86 24.11
N LEU A 56 29.70 -22.38 25.16
CA LEU A 56 31.14 -22.15 25.15
C LEU A 56 31.88 -23.43 25.59
N PRO A 57 32.75 -24.00 24.74
CA PRO A 57 33.64 -25.09 25.16
C PRO A 57 34.77 -24.58 26.06
N ASP A 58 35.41 -25.48 26.81
CA ASP A 58 36.50 -25.13 27.75
C ASP A 58 37.69 -24.43 27.07
N ASP A 59 37.97 -24.78 25.81
CA ASP A 59 39.06 -24.22 25.00
C ASP A 59 38.66 -22.95 24.22
N TYR A 60 37.48 -22.37 24.45
CA TYR A 60 37.09 -21.09 23.85
C TYR A 60 37.93 -19.94 24.46
N PRO A 61 38.44 -18.98 23.65
CA PRO A 61 38.08 -18.66 22.26
C PRO A 61 38.95 -19.30 21.16
N GLU A 62 39.84 -20.24 21.48
CA GLU A 62 40.66 -20.94 20.47
C GLU A 62 39.82 -21.88 19.59
N ILE A 63 38.72 -22.39 20.15
CA ILE A 63 37.74 -23.23 19.45
C ILE A 63 36.44 -22.45 19.23
N SER A 64 35.77 -22.75 18.12
CA SER A 64 34.45 -22.20 17.79
C SER A 64 33.42 -22.50 18.88
N PRO A 65 32.57 -21.52 19.25
CA PRO A 65 31.43 -21.78 20.11
C PRO A 65 30.43 -22.72 19.41
N GLU A 66 29.73 -23.53 20.20
CA GLU A 66 28.55 -24.25 19.72
C GLU A 66 27.39 -23.26 19.65
N PHE A 67 26.71 -23.15 18.50
CA PHE A 67 25.51 -22.33 18.40
C PHE A 67 24.41 -22.96 17.56
N GLU A 68 23.18 -22.77 18.01
CA GLU A 68 21.97 -23.35 17.40
C GLU A 68 20.81 -22.35 17.45
N ILE A 69 19.92 -22.43 16.46
CA ILE A 69 18.71 -21.61 16.40
C ILE A 69 17.61 -22.33 17.20
N ILE A 70 17.14 -21.74 18.30
CA ILE A 70 16.04 -22.29 19.12
C ILE A 70 14.68 -21.91 18.54
N SER A 71 14.55 -20.64 18.16
CA SER A 71 13.30 -20.05 17.70
C SER A 71 13.58 -19.01 16.63
N SER A 72 12.68 -18.89 15.67
CA SER A 72 12.72 -17.85 14.67
C SER A 72 11.30 -17.44 14.28
N THR A 73 11.04 -16.14 14.22
CA THR A 73 9.76 -15.57 13.81
C THR A 73 9.98 -14.74 12.54
N HIS A 74 9.13 -14.95 11.53
CA HIS A 74 9.25 -14.32 10.19
C HIS A 74 10.52 -14.69 9.39
N LEU A 75 11.23 -15.76 9.76
CA LEU A 75 12.35 -16.29 8.98
C LEU A 75 11.94 -17.58 8.28
N THR A 76 12.34 -17.74 7.02
CA THR A 76 12.20 -19.02 6.30
C THR A 76 13.37 -19.94 6.61
N GLU A 77 13.23 -21.24 6.31
CA GLU A 77 14.33 -22.22 6.46
C GLU A 77 15.54 -21.86 5.60
N SER A 78 15.33 -21.24 4.43
CA SER A 78 16.43 -20.72 3.60
C SER A 78 17.19 -19.60 4.32
N ASP A 79 16.46 -18.68 4.96
CA ASP A 79 17.05 -17.56 5.68
C ASP A 79 17.85 -18.07 6.90
N GLN A 80 17.31 -19.05 7.64
CA GLN A 80 18.03 -19.71 8.74
C GLN A 80 19.36 -20.33 8.31
N ASN A 81 19.40 -20.99 7.15
CA ASN A 81 20.63 -21.57 6.62
C ASN A 81 21.65 -20.48 6.22
N GLN A 82 21.18 -19.38 5.63
CA GLN A 82 22.04 -18.26 5.27
C GLN A 82 22.68 -17.60 6.49
N ILE A 83 21.90 -17.31 7.55
CA ILE A 83 22.47 -16.73 8.77
C ILE A 83 23.45 -17.70 9.43
N MET A 84 23.18 -19.00 9.42
CA MET A 84 24.10 -20.01 9.96
C MET A 84 25.43 -20.02 9.21
N GLU A 85 25.41 -19.88 7.87
CA GLU A 85 26.63 -19.77 7.06
C GLU A 85 27.40 -18.47 7.34
N ILE A 86 26.69 -17.35 7.42
CA ILE A 86 27.27 -16.04 7.76
C ILE A 86 27.96 -16.09 9.13
N LEU A 87 27.30 -16.66 10.14
CA LEU A 87 27.86 -16.77 11.48
C LEU A 87 29.09 -17.69 11.50
N LYS A 88 29.08 -18.80 10.73
CA LYS A 88 30.26 -19.67 10.59
C LYS A 88 31.47 -18.93 10.01
N ASN A 89 31.27 -18.05 9.04
CA ASN A 89 32.34 -17.23 8.48
C ASN A 89 32.91 -16.27 9.53
N VAL A 90 32.03 -15.60 10.30
CA VAL A 90 32.47 -14.71 11.40
C VAL A 90 33.24 -15.47 12.47
N VAL A 91 32.82 -16.69 12.81
CA VAL A 91 33.59 -17.55 13.72
C VAL A 91 34.99 -17.81 13.19
N GLN A 92 35.14 -18.18 11.92
CA GLN A 92 36.46 -18.45 11.33
C GLN A 92 37.38 -17.23 11.34
N ASP A 93 36.83 -16.05 11.10
CA ASP A 93 37.60 -14.80 11.09
C ASP A 93 38.04 -14.34 12.50
N ASN A 94 37.35 -14.79 13.54
CA ASN A 94 37.57 -14.35 14.93
C ASN A 94 38.10 -15.45 15.87
N LEU A 95 38.59 -16.57 15.33
CA LEU A 95 39.26 -17.60 16.13
C LEU A 95 40.47 -17.02 16.89
N GLY A 96 40.61 -17.39 18.16
CA GLY A 96 41.68 -16.89 19.03
C GLY A 96 41.35 -15.58 19.76
N SER A 97 40.11 -15.08 19.65
CA SER A 97 39.59 -13.94 20.42
C SER A 97 38.12 -14.14 20.78
N VAL A 98 37.69 -13.50 21.86
CA VAL A 98 36.27 -13.39 22.22
C VAL A 98 35.46 -12.87 21.03
N MET A 99 34.40 -13.60 20.64
CA MET A 99 33.69 -13.41 19.37
C MET A 99 32.16 -13.40 19.50
N ILE A 100 31.59 -13.67 20.68
CA ILE A 100 30.12 -13.75 20.82
C ILE A 100 29.48 -12.41 20.50
N PHE A 101 30.07 -11.31 20.96
CA PHE A 101 29.57 -9.98 20.63
C PHE A 101 29.57 -9.71 19.12
N ALA A 102 30.62 -10.15 18.40
CA ALA A 102 30.69 -10.02 16.96
C ALA A 102 29.61 -10.87 16.25
N LEU A 103 29.35 -12.07 16.75
CA LEU A 103 28.28 -12.94 16.24
C LEU A 103 26.90 -12.32 16.43
N ILE A 104 26.62 -11.79 17.63
CA ILE A 104 25.35 -11.10 17.94
C ILE A 104 25.18 -9.89 17.02
N THR A 105 26.21 -9.04 16.92
CA THR A 105 26.18 -7.84 16.07
C THR A 105 25.93 -8.21 14.62
N ARG A 106 26.63 -9.22 14.10
CA ARG A 106 26.44 -9.70 12.73
C ARG A 106 25.03 -10.23 12.48
N ALA A 107 24.45 -10.94 13.47
CA ALA A 107 23.09 -11.44 13.39
C ALA A 107 22.05 -10.33 13.40
N ILE A 108 22.21 -9.30 14.26
CA ILE A 108 21.36 -8.10 14.27
C ILE A 108 21.39 -7.42 12.90
N GLU A 109 22.58 -7.15 12.37
CA GLU A 109 22.75 -6.52 11.06
C GLU A 109 22.07 -7.31 9.95
N TRP A 110 22.22 -8.63 9.94
CA TRP A 110 21.63 -9.47 8.91
C TRP A 110 20.10 -9.52 9.01
N ILE A 111 19.53 -9.60 10.22
CA ILE A 111 18.07 -9.57 10.41
C ILE A 111 17.50 -8.24 9.91
N ASN A 112 18.15 -7.13 10.22
CA ASN A 112 17.76 -5.82 9.72
C ASN A 112 17.83 -5.73 8.19
N GLN A 113 18.91 -6.26 7.58
CA GLN A 113 19.04 -6.33 6.11
C GLN A 113 17.96 -7.18 5.46
N LEU A 114 17.64 -8.34 6.04
CA LEU A 114 16.58 -9.21 5.53
C LEU A 114 15.22 -8.50 5.58
N ARG A 115 14.92 -7.82 6.70
CA ARG A 115 13.71 -7.02 6.84
C ARG A 115 13.61 -5.95 5.76
N ASP A 116 14.67 -5.16 5.59
CA ASP A 116 14.70 -4.07 4.60
C ASP A 116 14.54 -4.62 3.17
N PHE A 117 15.17 -5.76 2.87
CA PHE A 117 15.01 -6.43 1.57
C PHE A 117 13.55 -6.84 1.31
N ARG A 118 12.86 -7.39 2.31
CA ARG A 118 11.45 -7.80 2.18
C ARG A 118 10.50 -6.62 2.02
N ILE A 119 10.70 -5.55 2.78
CA ILE A 119 9.92 -4.31 2.64
C ILE A 119 10.09 -3.72 1.23
N GLU A 120 11.33 -3.67 0.75
CA GLU A 120 11.63 -3.13 -0.58
C GLU A 120 11.06 -4.00 -1.71
N GLU A 121 11.03 -5.32 -1.54
CA GLU A 121 10.40 -6.26 -2.47
C GLU A 121 8.88 -6.02 -2.56
N GLN A 122 8.20 -5.84 -1.42
CA GLN A 122 6.78 -5.52 -1.35
C GLN A 122 6.47 -4.17 -2.01
N ARG A 123 7.23 -3.13 -1.66
CA ARG A 123 7.10 -1.79 -2.23
C ARG A 123 7.22 -1.80 -3.75
N LYS A 124 8.17 -2.56 -4.29
CA LYS A 124 8.35 -2.72 -5.75
C LYS A 124 7.19 -3.44 -6.42
N GLU A 125 6.63 -4.45 -5.78
CA GLU A 125 5.47 -5.16 -6.35
C GLU A 125 4.23 -4.26 -6.36
N GLU A 126 4.00 -3.51 -5.29
CA GLU A 126 2.94 -2.51 -5.21
C GLU A 126 3.09 -1.43 -6.29
N GLU A 127 4.31 -0.90 -6.48
CA GLU A 127 4.60 0.06 -7.57
C GLU A 127 4.32 -0.54 -8.96
N ARG A 128 4.62 -1.84 -9.16
CA ARG A 128 4.35 -2.51 -10.44
C ARG A 128 2.86 -2.67 -10.69
N ILE A 129 2.11 -3.10 -9.69
CA ILE A 129 0.65 -3.25 -9.77
C ILE A 129 0.00 -1.89 -10.02
N GLN A 130 0.43 -0.85 -9.29
CA GLN A 130 -0.06 0.52 -9.45
C GLN A 130 0.18 1.03 -10.87
N LYS A 131 1.39 0.82 -11.40
CA LYS A 131 1.71 1.22 -12.77
C LYS A 131 0.86 0.49 -13.82
N GLU A 132 0.61 -0.80 -13.63
CA GLU A 132 -0.28 -1.56 -14.53
C GLU A 132 -1.73 -1.04 -14.49
N LEU A 133 -2.21 -0.64 -13.31
CA LEU A 133 -3.53 -0.03 -13.15
C LEU A 133 -3.61 1.33 -13.86
N GLU A 134 -2.61 2.19 -13.66
CA GLU A 134 -2.51 3.49 -14.34
C GLU A 134 -2.48 3.34 -15.87
N GLU A 135 -1.77 2.34 -16.41
CA GLU A 135 -1.77 2.06 -17.85
C GLU A 135 -3.15 1.61 -18.37
N LEU A 136 -3.92 0.85 -17.56
CA LEU A 136 -5.28 0.46 -17.91
C LEU A 136 -6.25 1.65 -17.85
N GLU A 137 -6.09 2.53 -16.87
CA GLU A 137 -6.85 3.77 -16.78
C GLU A 137 -6.54 4.71 -17.93
N GLN A 138 -5.26 4.86 -18.30
CA GLN A 138 -4.85 5.62 -19.48
C GLN A 138 -5.47 5.04 -20.76
N LYS A 139 -5.47 3.71 -20.95
CA LYS A 139 -6.13 3.06 -22.09
C LYS A 139 -7.65 3.25 -22.09
N LYS A 140 -8.28 3.33 -20.92
CA LYS A 140 -9.72 3.64 -20.78
C LYS A 140 -10.00 5.12 -21.08
N PHE A 141 -9.06 6.01 -20.75
CA PHE A 141 -9.15 7.44 -21.01
C PHE A 141 -8.75 7.84 -22.44
N GLU A 142 -7.99 7.00 -23.15
CA GLU A 142 -7.77 7.11 -24.59
C GLU A 142 -9.09 6.94 -25.34
N GLY A 143 -9.85 8.03 -25.46
CA GLY A 143 -11.01 8.11 -26.32
C GLY A 143 -10.67 7.73 -27.76
N THR A 144 -11.65 7.25 -28.51
CA THR A 144 -11.43 6.91 -29.92
C THR A 144 -11.14 8.19 -30.71
N ARG A 145 -9.87 8.39 -31.10
CA ARG A 145 -9.48 9.47 -32.01
C ARG A 145 -10.36 9.42 -33.27
N VAL A 146 -11.06 10.51 -33.56
CA VAL A 146 -11.91 10.60 -34.75
C VAL A 146 -11.01 10.65 -35.99
N THR A 147 -10.84 9.51 -36.64
CA THR A 147 -10.22 9.40 -37.97
C THR A 147 -11.25 9.69 -39.06
N VAL A 148 -10.81 10.01 -40.27
CA VAL A 148 -11.73 10.25 -41.41
C VAL A 148 -12.64 9.05 -41.66
N GLU A 149 -12.12 7.83 -41.53
CA GLU A 149 -12.89 6.59 -41.71
C GLU A 149 -13.91 6.37 -40.59
N SER A 150 -13.53 6.60 -39.33
CA SER A 150 -14.49 6.51 -38.20
C SER A 150 -15.55 7.60 -38.27
N PHE A 151 -15.20 8.80 -38.75
CA PHE A 151 -16.15 9.88 -38.98
C PHE A 151 -17.14 9.53 -40.09
N ILE A 152 -16.71 8.92 -41.20
CA ILE A 152 -17.60 8.48 -42.28
C ILE A 152 -18.57 7.41 -41.78
N LEU A 153 -18.10 6.42 -41.02
CA LEU A 153 -18.96 5.38 -40.45
C LEU A 153 -19.97 5.95 -39.45
N TRP A 154 -19.52 6.86 -38.58
CA TRP A 154 -20.40 7.59 -37.67
C TRP A 154 -21.43 8.42 -38.44
N LYS A 155 -20.98 9.19 -39.45
CA LYS A 155 -21.84 10.02 -40.29
C LYS A 155 -22.89 9.18 -41.03
N LEU A 156 -22.52 8.02 -41.57
CA LEU A 156 -23.47 7.10 -42.22
C LEU A 156 -24.55 6.62 -41.24
N LYS A 157 -24.17 6.28 -40.00
CA LYS A 157 -25.12 5.89 -38.95
C LYS A 157 -26.02 7.05 -38.55
N PHE A 158 -25.44 8.24 -38.36
CA PHE A 158 -26.16 9.46 -38.01
C PHE A 158 -27.15 9.87 -39.11
N ASP A 159 -26.73 9.89 -40.37
CA ASP A 159 -27.59 10.21 -41.51
C ASP A 159 -28.74 9.19 -41.64
N ALA A 160 -28.48 7.91 -41.36
CA ALA A 160 -29.51 6.88 -41.31
C ALA A 160 -30.50 7.07 -40.14
N GLU A 161 -30.02 7.45 -38.96
CA GLU A 161 -30.84 7.74 -37.78
C GLU A 161 -31.72 8.98 -38.00
N MET A 162 -31.16 10.06 -38.55
CA MET A 162 -31.89 11.28 -38.90
C MET A 162 -32.92 11.04 -40.01
N ALA A 163 -32.62 10.21 -40.99
CA ALA A 163 -33.59 9.80 -42.01
C ALA A 163 -34.72 8.97 -41.41
N ALA A 164 -34.42 8.07 -40.46
CA ALA A 164 -35.42 7.28 -39.76
C ALA A 164 -36.31 8.14 -38.84
N LEU A 165 -35.75 9.17 -38.19
CA LEU A 165 -36.50 10.12 -37.38
C LEU A 165 -37.41 10.99 -38.25
N ASN A 166 -36.90 11.57 -39.34
CA ASN A 166 -37.72 12.33 -40.30
C ASN A 166 -38.84 11.48 -40.91
N GLN A 167 -38.60 10.18 -41.18
CA GLN A 167 -39.67 9.28 -41.64
C GLN A 167 -40.70 8.95 -40.54
N LYS A 168 -40.33 9.02 -39.27
CA LYS A 168 -41.26 8.88 -38.14
C LYS A 168 -42.06 10.16 -37.94
N ASP A 169 -41.43 11.34 -38.00
CA ASP A 169 -42.11 12.64 -37.90
C ASP A 169 -43.12 12.83 -39.04
N LEU A 170 -42.75 12.46 -40.29
CA LEU A 170 -43.68 12.45 -41.43
C LEU A 170 -44.84 11.44 -41.29
N LYS A 171 -44.71 10.43 -40.40
CA LYS A 171 -45.77 9.46 -40.10
C LYS A 171 -46.53 9.76 -38.80
N SER A 172 -45.98 10.58 -37.90
CA SER A 172 -46.61 10.98 -36.63
C SER A 172 -47.23 12.38 -36.67
N ASP A 173 -46.95 13.20 -37.67
CA ASP A 173 -47.55 14.54 -37.82
C ASP A 173 -48.85 14.52 -38.63
N SER A 174 -49.89 13.96 -37.99
CA SER A 174 -51.25 14.44 -38.26
C SER A 174 -51.95 14.97 -37.01
N THR A 175 -51.32 14.98 -35.82
CA THR A 175 -52.01 15.35 -34.57
C THR A 175 -51.22 16.17 -33.55
N LYS A 176 -49.91 16.41 -33.70
CA LYS A 176 -49.16 17.27 -32.78
C LYS A 176 -48.58 18.49 -33.52
N LEU A 177 -49.12 19.67 -33.22
CA LEU A 177 -48.62 20.94 -33.75
C LEU A 177 -47.25 21.25 -33.14
N THR A 178 -46.33 21.82 -33.93
CA THR A 178 -45.05 22.28 -33.40
C THR A 178 -45.26 23.42 -32.38
N GLY A 179 -44.35 23.57 -31.39
CA GLY A 179 -44.52 24.59 -30.33
C GLY A 179 -44.69 26.02 -30.85
N LYS A 180 -44.08 26.35 -32.00
CA LYS A 180 -44.25 27.62 -32.70
C LYS A 180 -45.65 27.76 -33.33
N GLU A 181 -46.19 26.69 -33.89
CA GLU A 181 -47.54 26.69 -34.49
C GLU A 181 -48.64 26.73 -33.42
N MET A 182 -48.41 26.09 -32.26
CA MET A 182 -49.31 26.16 -31.10
C MET A 182 -49.49 27.61 -30.63
N PHE A 183 -48.38 28.36 -30.58
CA PHE A 183 -48.37 29.77 -30.17
C PHE A 183 -49.05 30.73 -31.16
N MET A 184 -49.04 30.40 -32.45
CA MET A 184 -49.66 31.23 -33.49
C MET A 184 -51.15 30.94 -33.68
N ARG A 185 -51.60 29.72 -33.40
CA ARG A 185 -53.00 29.30 -33.57
C ARG A 185 -53.86 29.64 -32.36
N ASP A 186 -53.29 29.53 -31.16
CA ASP A 186 -54.02 29.72 -29.91
C ASP A 186 -53.77 31.13 -29.38
N LYS A 187 -54.58 32.09 -29.84
CA LYS A 187 -54.49 33.49 -29.36
C LYS A 187 -54.85 33.62 -27.88
N ASN A 188 -55.53 32.62 -27.30
CA ASN A 188 -55.82 32.55 -25.87
C ASN A 188 -54.59 32.22 -25.00
N LEU A 189 -53.50 31.65 -25.57
CA LEU A 189 -52.26 31.47 -24.82
C LEU A 189 -51.59 32.82 -24.50
N ILE A 190 -51.68 33.76 -25.44
CA ILE A 190 -51.19 35.14 -25.29
C ILE A 190 -52.01 35.88 -24.22
N ASP A 191 -53.34 35.67 -24.20
CA ASP A 191 -54.22 36.30 -23.22
C ASP A 191 -54.09 35.66 -21.81
N SER A 192 -53.72 34.38 -21.71
CA SER A 192 -53.44 33.73 -20.42
C SER A 192 -52.15 34.24 -19.75
N ASP A 193 -51.20 34.76 -20.52
CA ASP A 193 -49.94 35.35 -20.02
C ASP A 193 -50.12 36.82 -19.60
N LEU A 194 -51.06 37.54 -20.24
CA LEU A 194 -51.45 38.90 -19.84
C LEU A 194 -52.30 38.93 -18.55
N CYS A 195 -52.84 37.79 -18.12
CA CYS A 195 -53.62 37.66 -16.88
C CYS A 195 -52.76 37.24 -15.66
N PHE A 196 -51.42 37.27 -15.77
CA PHE A 196 -50.51 36.96 -14.67
C PHE A 196 -50.28 38.13 -13.69
N GLY A 197 -51.01 39.23 -13.86
CA GLY A 197 -50.81 40.47 -13.09
C GLY A 197 -51.83 40.81 -12.01
N GLU A 198 -52.89 40.00 -11.80
CA GLU A 198 -53.98 40.41 -10.88
C GLU A 198 -54.39 39.36 -9.81
N ASN A 199 -53.78 38.18 -9.74
CA ASN A 199 -53.98 37.27 -8.60
C ASN A 199 -52.66 36.59 -8.19
N ASP A 200 -52.10 37.09 -7.09
CA ASP A 200 -50.78 36.81 -6.52
C ASP A 200 -50.78 35.53 -5.64
N ASP A 201 -51.01 34.34 -6.21
CA ASP A 201 -51.00 33.10 -5.39
C ASP A 201 -50.83 31.76 -6.14
N LEU A 202 -49.91 31.65 -7.11
CA LEU A 202 -49.55 30.35 -7.72
C LEU A 202 -48.08 29.99 -7.45
N ASN A 203 -47.85 29.45 -6.26
CA ASN A 203 -46.58 28.82 -5.86
C ASN A 203 -46.39 27.48 -6.61
N VAL A 204 -45.63 27.51 -7.72
CA VAL A 204 -45.24 26.31 -8.47
C VAL A 204 -44.19 25.54 -7.67
N LYS A 205 -44.61 24.47 -6.97
CA LYS A 205 -43.70 23.61 -6.21
C LYS A 205 -42.88 22.72 -7.16
N VAL A 206 -41.58 22.96 -7.22
CA VAL A 206 -40.61 22.10 -7.88
C VAL A 206 -40.29 20.93 -6.94
N ASP A 207 -40.42 19.70 -7.43
CA ASP A 207 -40.17 18.48 -6.64
C ASP A 207 -38.67 18.13 -6.71
N GLU A 208 -37.92 18.45 -5.66
CA GLU A 208 -36.47 18.26 -5.55
C GLU A 208 -36.04 16.78 -5.57
N SER A 209 -36.96 15.84 -5.35
CA SER A 209 -36.65 14.39 -5.37
C SER A 209 -36.25 13.87 -6.75
N LEU A 210 -36.59 14.60 -7.83
CA LEU A 210 -36.23 14.23 -9.20
C LEU A 210 -34.74 14.46 -9.53
N PHE A 211 -34.01 15.17 -8.67
CA PHE A 211 -32.58 15.47 -8.85
C PHE A 211 -31.67 14.61 -7.96
N VAL A 212 -32.21 13.63 -7.23
CA VAL A 212 -31.48 12.83 -6.23
C VAL A 212 -31.20 11.41 -6.74
N ASN A 213 -30.64 11.26 -7.95
CA ASN A 213 -30.10 9.95 -8.34
C ASN A 213 -28.79 10.05 -9.11
N ASP A 214 -27.84 10.77 -8.52
CA ASP A 214 -26.40 10.52 -8.75
C ASP A 214 -25.54 10.89 -7.52
N GLN A 215 -26.04 10.63 -6.31
CA GLN A 215 -25.16 10.53 -5.14
C GLN A 215 -24.54 9.14 -5.16
N LEU A 216 -23.47 9.00 -5.94
CA LEU A 216 -22.41 8.07 -5.58
C LEU A 216 -22.04 8.32 -4.11
N SER A 217 -22.05 7.25 -3.35
CA SER A 217 -21.57 7.18 -1.98
C SER A 217 -20.07 7.49 -1.94
N ASP A 218 -19.72 8.76 -1.82
CA ASP A 218 -18.41 9.20 -1.33
C ASP A 218 -18.53 9.42 0.19
N GLU A 219 -18.53 8.32 0.94
CA GLU A 219 -18.16 8.37 2.35
C GLU A 219 -16.80 7.67 2.50
N ASP A 220 -15.86 8.46 3.05
CA ASP A 220 -14.52 8.12 3.55
C ASP A 220 -13.35 8.04 2.55
N ASP A 221 -12.81 9.22 2.19
CA ASP A 221 -11.38 9.37 1.88
C ASP A 221 -10.80 10.60 2.61
N PRO A 222 -10.16 10.42 3.79
CA PRO A 222 -9.59 11.52 4.57
C PRO A 222 -8.15 11.81 4.13
N ASP A 223 -7.91 12.25 2.89
CA ASP A 223 -6.56 12.71 2.50
C ASP A 223 -6.51 13.74 1.36
N PHE A 224 -7.52 14.59 1.21
CA PHE A 224 -7.43 15.75 0.32
C PHE A 224 -6.92 17.01 1.06
N LEU A 225 -5.66 16.97 1.48
CA LEU A 225 -4.92 18.15 1.90
C LEU A 225 -4.34 18.84 0.65
N LEU A 226 -5.10 19.78 0.08
CA LEU A 226 -4.56 20.72 -0.91
C LEU A 226 -3.62 21.70 -0.21
N ASP A 227 -2.33 21.38 -0.25
CA ASP A 227 -1.27 22.37 -0.18
C ASP A 227 -1.37 23.22 -1.45
N GLN A 228 -1.79 24.47 -1.32
CA GLN A 228 -1.55 25.47 -2.34
C GLN A 228 -1.21 26.81 -1.69
N ASP A 229 0.11 27.04 -1.65
CA ASP A 229 0.75 28.33 -1.53
C ASP A 229 0.04 29.37 -2.42
N THR A 230 -0.39 30.47 -1.82
CA THR A 230 -0.61 31.72 -2.54
C THR A 230 0.34 32.76 -1.97
N ASP A 231 1.47 32.91 -2.66
CA ASP A 231 2.19 34.18 -2.75
C ASP A 231 1.24 35.24 -3.33
N GLU A 232 0.96 36.31 -2.57
CA GLU A 232 0.46 37.57 -3.12
C GLU A 232 1.35 38.72 -2.62
N ASP A 233 2.30 39.09 -3.47
CA ASP A 233 2.81 40.45 -3.61
C ASP A 233 1.85 41.24 -4.52
N ASP A 234 1.13 42.23 -3.97
CA ASP A 234 1.02 43.62 -4.48
C ASP A 234 0.32 44.55 -3.46
#